data_AF-A0A0X3U3L1-F1
#
_entry.id   AF-A0A0X3U3L1-F1
#
_cell.length_a   1.000
_cell.length_b   1.000
_cell.length_c   1.000
_cell.angle_alpha   90.00
_cell.angle_beta   90.00
_cell.angle_gamma   90.00
#
_symmetry.space_group_name_H-M   'P 1'
#
loop_
_entity.id
_entity.type
_entity.pdbx_description
1 polymer ?
#
loop_
_entity_poly.entity_id
_entity_poly.type
_entity_poly.pdbx_seq_one_letter_code
_entity_poly.pdbx_strand_id
1 'polypeptide(L)'
;METELQSLIQSTNALVELAGFAIEVFGVLVMIVATVHSTIHFLKIRATVSHEESYTRYRQNLGRGIILGLEFLIAGDIVRTVIVAQTLENVGILAVIVFIRTFLGITLHLEVEGRWPWQSRSQPPVK
;
A
#
# COMPACT_ATOMS: atom_id res chain seq x y z
N MET A 1 39.39 11.70 -5.73
CA MET A 1 38.77 11.47 -4.40
C MET A 1 37.42 12.16 -4.25
N GLU A 2 37.30 13.50 -4.29
CA GLU A 2 35.98 14.17 -4.18
C GLU A 2 35.03 13.86 -5.35
N THR A 3 35.53 13.82 -6.58
CA THR A 3 34.74 13.48 -7.79
C THR A 3 34.27 12.03 -7.82
N GLU A 4 35.08 11.08 -7.35
CA GLU A 4 34.70 9.66 -7.24
C GLU A 4 33.61 9.47 -6.18
N LEU A 5 33.72 10.19 -5.05
CA LEU A 5 32.74 10.16 -3.97
C LEU A 5 31.39 10.74 -4.42
N GLN A 6 31.38 11.83 -5.18
CA GLN A 6 30.16 12.40 -5.78
C GLN A 6 29.50 11.43 -6.78
N SER A 7 30.30 10.75 -7.62
CA SER A 7 29.77 9.75 -8.56
C SER A 7 29.15 8.53 -7.85
N LEU A 8 29.74 8.10 -6.73
CA LEU A 8 29.23 7.02 -5.90
C LEU A 8 27.90 7.40 -5.23
N ILE A 9 27.80 8.59 -4.65
CA ILE A 9 26.56 9.08 -4.03
C ILE A 9 25.45 9.20 -5.08
N GLN A 10 25.74 9.75 -6.25
CA GLN A 10 24.75 9.94 -7.31
C GLN A 10 24.23 8.60 -7.86
N SER A 11 25.12 7.61 -8.03
CA SER A 11 24.71 6.26 -8.42
C SER A 11 23.87 5.55 -7.35
N THR A 12 24.19 5.78 -6.07
CA THR A 12 23.44 5.18 -4.94
C THR A 12 22.03 5.75 -4.85
N ASN A 13 21.86 7.07 -4.93
CA ASN A 13 20.53 7.70 -4.88
C ASN A 13 19.64 7.23 -6.05
N ALA A 14 20.20 7.15 -7.26
CA ALA A 14 19.45 6.67 -8.43
C ALA A 14 18.97 5.22 -8.27
N LEU A 15 19.79 4.34 -7.68
CA LEU A 15 19.39 2.96 -7.40
C LEU A 15 18.29 2.88 -6.35
N VAL A 16 18.38 3.68 -5.28
CA VAL A 16 17.38 3.71 -4.20
C VAL A 16 16.06 4.30 -4.71
N GLU A 17 16.11 5.35 -5.53
CA GLU A 17 14.91 5.93 -6.18
C GLU A 17 14.23 4.92 -7.10
N LEU A 18 15.01 4.20 -7.92
CA LEU A 18 14.49 3.16 -8.79
C LEU A 18 13.86 2.03 -8.00
N ALA A 19 14.49 1.61 -6.89
CA ALA A 19 13.95 0.58 -6.01
C ALA A 19 12.62 1.02 -5.38
N GLY A 20 12.54 2.25 -4.85
CA GLY A 20 11.30 2.79 -4.28
C GLY A 20 10.17 2.84 -5.31
N PHE A 21 10.46 3.33 -6.51
CA PHE A 21 9.48 3.35 -7.61
C PHE A 21 9.05 1.94 -8.05
N ALA A 22 10.00 1.00 -8.17
CA ALA A 22 9.70 -0.38 -8.53
C ALA A 22 8.77 -1.05 -7.49
N ILE A 23 8.99 -0.78 -6.20
CA ILE A 23 8.14 -1.27 -5.11
C ILE A 23 6.73 -0.66 -5.21
N GLU A 24 6.61 0.65 -5.44
CA GLU A 24 5.31 1.32 -5.63
C GLU A 24 4.55 0.68 -6.80
N VAL A 25 5.20 0.52 -7.96
CA VAL A 25 4.61 -0.11 -9.16
C VAL A 25 4.18 -1.54 -8.87
N PHE A 26 5.00 -2.31 -8.15
CA PHE A 26 4.66 -3.67 -7.77
C PHE A 26 3.43 -3.72 -6.86
N GLY A 27 3.33 -2.82 -5.87
CA GLY A 27 2.16 -2.70 -5.01
C GLY A 27 0.87 -2.44 -5.80
N VAL A 28 0.91 -1.49 -6.74
CA VAL A 28 -0.24 -1.22 -7.64
C VAL A 28 -0.60 -2.44 -8.47
N LEU A 29 0.40 -3.14 -9.02
CA LEU A 29 0.17 -4.34 -9.81
C LEU A 29 -0.54 -5.44 -9.00
N VAL A 30 -0.11 -5.66 -7.76
CA VAL A 30 -0.75 -6.61 -6.84
C VAL A 30 -2.22 -6.24 -6.59
N MET A 31 -2.53 -4.95 -6.36
CA MET A 31 -3.91 -4.48 -6.19
C MET A 31 -4.77 -4.76 -7.41
N ILE A 32 -4.24 -4.48 -8.61
CA ILE A 32 -4.94 -4.72 -9.87
C ILE A 32 -5.21 -6.22 -10.05
N VAL A 33 -4.20 -7.07 -9.87
CA VAL A 33 -4.35 -8.53 -10.00
C VAL A 33 -5.39 -9.06 -9.03
N ALA A 34 -5.35 -8.63 -7.77
CA ALA A 34 -6.33 -9.07 -6.77
C ALA A 34 -7.76 -8.59 -7.11
N THR A 35 -7.89 -7.37 -7.65
CA THR A 35 -9.17 -6.82 -8.09
C THR A 35 -9.75 -7.60 -9.25
N VAL A 36 -8.95 -7.86 -10.29
CA VAL A 36 -9.35 -8.63 -11.46
C VAL A 36 -9.72 -10.05 -11.05
N HIS A 37 -8.87 -10.72 -10.27
CA HIS A 37 -9.11 -12.07 -9.78
C HIS A 37 -10.41 -12.17 -8.96
N SER A 38 -10.61 -11.23 -8.01
CA SER A 38 -11.82 -11.19 -7.19
C SER A 38 -13.08 -10.96 -8.02
N THR A 39 -13.01 -10.07 -9.02
CA THR A 39 -14.12 -9.76 -9.93
C THR A 39 -14.49 -10.95 -10.80
N ILE A 40 -13.49 -11.61 -11.41
CA ILE A 40 -13.72 -12.81 -12.23
C ILE A 40 -14.34 -13.92 -11.38
N HIS A 41 -13.82 -14.14 -10.17
CA HIS A 41 -14.36 -15.14 -9.25
C HIS A 41 -15.82 -14.84 -8.87
N PHE A 42 -16.13 -13.58 -8.54
CA PHE A 42 -17.49 -13.15 -8.25
C PHE A 42 -18.46 -13.43 -9.42
N LEU A 43 -18.08 -13.05 -10.64
CA LEU A 43 -18.90 -13.27 -11.83
C LEU A 43 -19.14 -14.76 -12.13
N LYS A 44 -18.18 -15.63 -11.79
CA LYS A 44 -18.31 -17.09 -11.96
C LYS A 44 -19.28 -17.71 -10.94
N ILE A 45 -19.21 -17.30 -9.67
CA ILE A 45 -20.00 -17.96 -8.62
C ILE A 45 -21.38 -17.32 -8.40
N ARG A 46 -21.63 -16.10 -8.91
CA ARG A 46 -22.89 -15.38 -8.65
C ARG A 46 -24.16 -16.14 -9.06
N ALA A 47 -24.04 -17.10 -9.99
CA ALA A 47 -25.15 -17.92 -10.45
C ALA A 47 -25.39 -19.16 -9.57
N THR A 48 -24.42 -19.53 -8.72
CA THR A 48 -24.45 -20.78 -7.94
C THR A 48 -24.64 -20.59 -6.44
N VAL A 49 -24.32 -19.40 -5.91
CA VAL A 49 -24.48 -19.07 -4.48
C VAL A 49 -25.41 -17.87 -4.29
N SER A 50 -25.88 -17.67 -3.07
CA SER A 50 -26.71 -16.51 -2.72
C SER A 50 -25.97 -15.19 -2.97
N HIS A 51 -26.73 -14.13 -3.24
CA HIS A 51 -26.16 -12.83 -3.53
C HIS A 51 -25.30 -12.31 -2.36
N GLU A 52 -25.78 -12.50 -1.12
CA GLU A 52 -25.08 -12.11 0.11
C GLU A 52 -23.75 -12.84 0.29
N GLU A 53 -23.71 -14.15 0.02
CA GLU A 53 -22.48 -14.93 0.16
C GLU A 53 -21.45 -14.54 -0.91
N SER A 54 -21.89 -14.38 -2.17
CA SER A 54 -21.02 -13.96 -3.27
C SER A 54 -20.40 -12.58 -3.03
N TYR A 55 -21.20 -11.63 -2.51
CA TYR A 55 -20.75 -10.29 -2.18
C TYR A 55 -19.77 -10.26 -1.01
N THR A 56 -20.05 -11.03 0.04
CA THR A 56 -19.16 -11.14 1.21
C THR A 56 -17.80 -11.70 0.81
N ARG A 57 -17.76 -12.77 0.01
CA ARG A 57 -16.52 -13.36 -0.51
C ARG A 57 -15.76 -12.39 -1.42
N TYR A 58 -16.47 -11.64 -2.27
CA TYR A 58 -15.88 -10.61 -3.11
C TYR A 58 -15.19 -9.51 -2.29
N ARG A 59 -15.89 -8.93 -1.30
CA ARG A 59 -15.31 -7.92 -0.40
C ARG A 59 -14.10 -8.44 0.37
N GLN A 60 -14.13 -9.68 0.86
CA GLN A 60 -13.01 -10.27 1.59
C GLN A 60 -11.77 -10.44 0.70
N ASN A 61 -11.94 -10.95 -0.51
CA ASN A 61 -10.82 -11.17 -1.43
C ASN A 61 -10.24 -9.86 -1.95
N LEU A 62 -11.10 -8.89 -2.29
CA LEU A 62 -10.69 -7.53 -2.64
C LEU A 62 -9.93 -6.87 -1.51
N GLY A 63 -10.49 -6.87 -0.30
CA GLY A 63 -9.90 -6.21 0.86
C GLY A 63 -8.51 -6.75 1.16
N ARG A 64 -8.33 -8.08 1.17
CA ARG A 64 -7.01 -8.72 1.36
C ARG A 64 -6.00 -8.29 0.30
N GLY A 65 -6.41 -8.21 -0.96
CA GLY A 65 -5.54 -7.79 -2.05
C GLY A 65 -5.14 -6.32 -1.99
N ILE A 66 -6.08 -5.45 -1.64
CA ILE A 66 -5.85 -4.02 -1.45
C ILE A 66 -4.89 -3.77 -0.28
N ILE A 67 -5.11 -4.45 0.85
CA ILE A 67 -4.24 -4.34 2.03
C ILE A 67 -2.81 -4.75 1.69
N LEU A 68 -2.63 -5.89 1.01
CA LEU A 68 -1.31 -6.35 0.57
C LEU A 68 -0.64 -5.32 -0.36
N GLY A 69 -1.38 -4.75 -1.30
CA GLY A 69 -0.87 -3.67 -2.15
C GLY A 69 -0.46 -2.43 -1.38
N LEU A 70 -1.23 -2.04 -0.35
CA LEU A 70 -0.90 -0.92 0.52
C LEU A 70 0.38 -1.16 1.33
N GLU A 71 0.68 -2.39 1.76
CA GLU A 71 1.95 -2.72 2.43
C GLU A 71 3.16 -2.41 1.53
N PHE A 72 3.06 -2.73 0.23
CA PHE A 72 4.10 -2.38 -0.74
C PHE A 72 4.16 -0.88 -1.02
N LEU A 73 3.01 -0.22 -1.16
CA LEU A 73 2.98 1.24 -1.38
C LEU A 73 3.69 1.97 -0.22
N ILE A 74 3.35 1.63 1.03
CA ILE A 74 4.00 2.19 2.22
C ILE A 74 5.52 1.96 2.20
N ALA A 75 5.98 0.77 1.78
CA ALA A 75 7.41 0.49 1.68
C ALA A 75 8.12 1.39 0.65
N GLY A 76 7.53 1.59 -0.53
CA GLY A 76 8.07 2.48 -1.56
C GLY A 76 8.13 3.94 -1.11
N ASP A 77 7.15 4.36 -0.32
CA ASP A 77 7.09 5.70 0.27
C ASP A 77 8.19 5.96 1.26
N ILE A 78 8.43 4.99 2.15
CA ILE A 78 9.51 5.06 3.15
C ILE A 78 10.84 5.20 2.42
N VAL A 79 11.08 4.40 1.38
CA VAL A 79 12.30 4.50 0.56
C VAL A 79 12.44 5.91 -0.02
N ARG A 80 11.39 6.45 -0.66
CA ARG A 80 11.42 7.79 -1.26
C ARG A 80 11.69 8.90 -0.24
N THR A 81 11.15 8.80 0.97
CA THR A 81 11.32 9.82 2.01
C THR A 81 12.74 9.91 2.55
N VAL A 82 13.48 8.80 2.60
CA VAL A 82 14.87 8.77 3.09
C VAL A 82 15.83 9.58 2.20
N ILE A 83 15.54 9.69 0.89
CA ILE A 83 16.46 10.25 -0.12
C ILE A 83 16.27 11.77 -0.29
N VAL A 84 15.05 12.28 -0.08
CA VAL A 84 14.66 13.65 -0.47
C VAL A 84 15.15 14.73 0.52
N ALA A 85 15.50 14.37 1.76
CA ALA A 85 15.78 15.34 2.81
C ALA A 85 17.27 15.70 2.93
N GLN A 86 17.75 16.61 2.07
CA GLN A 86 19.01 17.34 2.33
C GLN A 86 18.82 18.85 2.58
N THR A 87 17.63 19.42 2.27
CA THR A 87 17.30 20.84 2.46
C THR A 87 15.91 21.03 3.11
N LEU A 88 15.73 22.06 3.95
CA LEU A 88 14.49 22.31 4.70
C LEU A 88 13.26 22.59 3.80
N GLU A 89 13.46 23.18 2.62
CA GLU A 89 12.39 23.46 1.65
C GLU A 89 11.81 22.18 1.03
N ASN A 90 12.68 21.27 0.58
CA ASN A 90 12.28 19.99 0.01
C ASN A 90 11.59 19.09 1.05
N VAL A 91 12.00 19.19 2.32
CA VAL A 91 11.37 18.49 3.44
C VAL A 91 9.92 18.93 3.66
N GLY A 92 9.60 20.21 3.46
CA GLY A 92 8.24 20.73 3.62
C GLY A 92 7.26 20.11 2.62
N ILE A 93 7.62 20.09 1.33
CA ILE A 93 6.81 19.47 0.27
C ILE A 93 6.67 17.97 0.52
N LEU A 94 7.76 17.29 0.87
CA LEU A 94 7.77 15.87 1.17
C LEU A 94 6.84 15.54 2.35
N ALA A 95 6.89 16.31 3.44
CA ALA A 95 6.06 16.11 4.62
C ALA A 95 4.57 16.21 4.27
N VAL A 96 4.18 17.15 3.41
CA VAL A 96 2.79 17.28 2.92
C VAL A 96 2.37 16.06 2.10
N ILE A 97 3.22 15.58 1.19
CA ILE A 97 2.92 14.39 0.37
C ILE A 97 2.75 13.15 1.26
N VAL A 98 3.66 12.94 2.22
CA VAL A 98 3.60 11.83 3.18
C VAL A 98 2.35 11.91 4.06
N PHE A 99 1.98 13.11 4.50
CA PHE A 99 0.78 13.34 5.30
C PHE A 99 -0.49 12.97 4.53
N ILE A 100 -0.62 13.46 3.29
CA ILE A 100 -1.75 13.13 2.41
C ILE A 100 -1.85 11.62 2.21
N ARG A 101 -0.71 10.98 1.97
CA ARG A 101 -0.64 9.55 1.70
C ARG A 101 -1.02 8.71 2.92
N THR A 102 -0.52 9.06 4.09
CA THR A 102 -0.85 8.39 5.36
C THR A 102 -2.33 8.56 5.68
N PHE A 103 -2.87 9.78 5.49
CA PHE A 103 -4.28 10.06 5.73
C PHE A 103 -5.19 9.23 4.82
N LEU A 104 -4.97 9.26 3.50
CA LEU A 104 -5.73 8.47 2.52
C LEU A 104 -5.60 6.97 2.77
N GLY A 105 -4.39 6.48 3.03
CA GLY A 105 -4.13 5.06 3.33
C GLY A 105 -4.92 4.59 4.56
N ILE A 106 -4.91 5.38 5.64
CA ILE A 106 -5.69 5.08 6.85
C ILE A 106 -7.19 5.12 6.56
N THR A 107 -7.70 6.16 5.88
CA THR A 107 -9.13 6.27 5.57
C THR A 107 -9.63 5.08 4.74
N LEU A 108 -8.88 4.65 3.73
CA LEU A 108 -9.26 3.52 2.89
C LEU A 108 -9.25 2.20 3.69
N HIS A 109 -8.25 2.01 4.55
CA HIS A 109 -8.15 0.84 5.41
C HIS A 109 -9.34 0.76 6.39
N LEU A 110 -9.74 1.89 6.97
CA LEU A 110 -10.92 1.99 7.83
C LEU A 110 -12.22 1.65 7.12
N GLU A 111 -12.40 2.12 5.88
CA GLU A 111 -13.60 1.85 5.09
C GLU A 111 -13.71 0.36 4.73
N VAL A 112 -12.58 -0.24 4.34
CA VAL A 112 -12.54 -1.66 3.95
C VAL A 112 -12.75 -2.58 5.15
N GLU A 113 -12.10 -2.28 6.28
CA GLU A 113 -12.12 -3.15 7.47
C GLU A 113 -13.28 -2.87 8.42
N GLY A 114 -13.83 -1.65 8.40
CA GLY A 114 -14.94 -1.20 9.26
C GLY A 114 -14.56 -1.03 10.74
N ARG A 115 -13.27 -1.00 11.06
CA ARG A 115 -12.72 -0.92 12.42
C ARG A 115 -11.40 -0.17 12.40
N TRP A 116 -11.09 0.49 13.52
CA TRP A 116 -9.83 1.21 13.64
C TRP A 116 -8.65 0.23 13.71
N PRO A 117 -7.48 0.54 13.10
CA PRO A 117 -6.32 -0.34 13.12
C PRO A 117 -5.80 -0.64 14.54
N TRP A 118 -6.11 0.19 15.54
CA TRP A 118 -5.77 -0.04 16.94
C TRP A 118 -6.86 -0.78 17.75
N GLN A 119 -7.97 -1.19 17.14
CA GLN A 119 -8.94 -2.06 17.81
C GLN A 119 -8.44 -3.50 17.81
N SER A 120 -7.84 -3.92 18.93
CA SER A 120 -7.43 -5.31 19.16
C SER A 120 -8.64 -6.26 19.06
N ARG A 121 -8.44 -7.46 18.51
CA ARG A 121 -9.46 -8.53 18.55
C ARG A 121 -9.73 -8.86 20.01
N SER A 122 -10.79 -8.30 20.57
CA SER A 122 -11.38 -8.77 21.83
C SER A 122 -11.81 -10.22 21.63
N GLN A 123 -10.94 -11.16 21.96
CA GLN A 123 -11.30 -12.58 22.02
C GLN A 123 -12.42 -12.71 23.07
N PRO A 124 -13.60 -13.25 22.71
CA PRO A 124 -14.61 -13.51 23.72
C PRO A 124 -14.07 -14.56 24.71
N PRO A 125 -14.33 -14.42 26.01
CA PRO A 125 -13.86 -15.37 27.00
C PRO A 125 -14.45 -16.75 26.70
N VAL A 126 -13.58 -17.74 26.54
CA VAL A 126 -13.95 -19.15 26.46
C VAL A 126 -14.56 -19.51 27.82
N LYS A 127 -15.87 -19.80 27.83
CA LYS A 127 -16.55 -20.36 28.99
C LYS A 127 -16.20 -21.84 29.16
#